data_AF-A0A3A6Q3P5-F1
#
_entry.id   AF-A0A3A6Q3P5-F1
#
_cell.length_a   1.000
_cell.length_b   1.000
_cell.length_c   1.000
_cell.angle_alpha   90.00
_cell.angle_beta   90.00
_cell.angle_gamma   90.00
#
_symmetry.space_group_name_H-M   'P 1'
#
loop_
_entity.id
_entity.type
_entity.pdbx_description
1 polymer ?
#
loop_
_entity_poly.entity_id
_entity_poly.type
_entity_poly.pdbx_seq_one_letter_code
_entity_poly.pdbx_strand_id
1 'polypeptide(L)' 'MDQTEMECYPTVRDRGQVTIPEEVRETLGIESGDRVKLTVERLE' A
#
# COMPACT_ATOMS: atom_id res chain seq x y z
N MET A 1 19.75 0.84 7.41
CA MET A 1 19.16 0.02 6.35
C MET A 1 17.72 0.46 6.26
N ASP A 2 17.46 1.50 5.48
CA ASP A 2 16.13 2.06 5.29
C ASP A 2 15.32 1.05 4.46
N GLN A 3 14.43 0.30 5.12
CA GLN A 3 13.40 -0.44 4.39
C GLN A 3 12.42 0.60 3.87
N THR A 4 12.61 1.03 2.62
CA THR A 4 11.76 2.04 1.96
C THR A 4 10.55 1.44 1.25
N GLU A 5 10.44 0.11 1.23
CA GLU A 5 9.47 -0.63 0.44
C GLU A 5 8.91 -1.79 1.27
N MET A 6 7.58 -1.98 1.19
CA MET A 6 6.88 -3.08 1.84
C MET A 6 5.82 -3.62 0.88
N GLU A 7 5.83 -4.94 0.67
CA GLU A 7 4.86 -5.61 -0.18
C GLU A 7 3.59 -5.93 0.59
N CYS A 8 2.43 -5.67 -0.03
CA CYS A 8 1.14 -6.09 0.50
C CYS A 8 0.22 -6.52 -0.64
N TYR A 9 -0.73 -7.40 -0.33
CA TYR A 9 -1.61 -8.02 -1.32
C TYR A 9 -3.09 -7.70 -1.03
N PRO A 10 -3.50 -6.42 -1.07
CA PRO A 10 -4.90 -6.07 -0.87
C PRO A 10 -5.74 -6.46 -2.09
N THR A 11 -6.98 -6.89 -1.85
CA THR A 11 -7.95 -7.10 -2.92
C THR A 11 -8.49 -5.76 -3.43
N VAL A 12 -8.61 -5.63 -4.75
CA VAL A 12 -9.26 -4.48 -5.38
C VAL A 12 -10.77 -4.51 -5.10
N ARG A 13 -11.28 -3.43 -4.52
CA ARG A 13 -12.71 -3.21 -4.24
C ARG A 13 -13.38 -2.47 -5.41
N ASP A 14 -14.68 -2.18 -5.27
CA ASP A 14 -15.43 -1.37 -6.22
C ASP A 14 -14.69 -0.08 -6.61
N ARG A 15 -14.81 0.29 -7.89
CA ARG A 15 -14.17 1.48 -8.47
C ARG A 15 -12.64 1.48 -8.40
N GLY A 16 -12.01 0.32 -8.28
CA GLY A 16 -10.55 0.21 -8.28
C GLY A 16 -9.89 0.66 -6.98
N GLN A 17 -10.65 0.76 -5.88
CA GLN A 17 -10.10 1.13 -4.58
C GLN A 17 -9.30 -0.03 -3.98
N VAL A 18 -8.10 0.26 -3.50
CA VAL A 18 -7.32 -0.65 -2.63
C VAL A 18 -7.15 -0.01 -1.27
N THR A 19 -7.23 -0.83 -0.22
CA THR A 19 -6.97 -0.37 1.16
C THR A 19 -5.56 -0.80 1.53
N ILE A 20 -4.70 0.18 1.86
CA ILE A 20 -3.39 -0.11 2.44
C ILE A 20 -3.63 -0.65 3.87
N PRO A 21 -3.16 -1.87 4.20
CA PRO A 21 -3.31 -2.43 5.54
C PRO A 21 -2.65 -1.55 6.60
N GLU A 22 -3.17 -1.61 7.83
CA GLU A 22 -2.65 -0.81 8.95
C GLU A 22 -1.16 -1.05 9.21
N GLU A 23 -0.72 -2.32 9.21
CA GLU A 23 0.67 -2.70 9.40
C GLU A 23 1.62 -2.02 8.40
N VAL A 24 1.21 -1.95 7.13
CA VAL A 24 1.99 -1.30 6.06
C VAL A 24 2.02 0.21 6.26
N ARG A 25 0.87 0.80 6.63
CA ARG A 25 0.76 2.24 6.89
C ARG A 25 1.65 2.67 8.05
N GLU A 26 1.64 1.92 9.15
CA GLU A 26 2.45 2.23 10.34
C GLU A 26 3.94 2.01 10.09
N THR A 27 4.30 0.91 9.42
CA THR A 27 5.70 0.59 9.10
C THR A 27 6.33 1.63 8.16
N LEU A 28 5.57 2.11 7.17
CA LEU A 28 6.03 3.12 6.22
C LEU A 28 5.75 4.56 6.67
N GLY A 29 5.10 4.76 7.82
CA GLY A 29 4.76 6.08 8.36
C GLY A 29 3.85 6.90 7.44
N ILE A 30 2.90 6.25 6.74
CA ILE A 30 2.00 6.91 5.78
C ILE A 30 0.85 7.58 6.54
N GLU A 31 0.66 8.88 6.35
CA GLU A 31 -0.39 9.64 7.01
C GLU A 31 -1.47 10.15 6.04
N SER A 32 -2.55 10.70 6.59
CA SER A 32 -3.61 11.28 5.78
C SER A 32 -3.10 12.54 5.06
N GLY A 33 -3.10 12.50 3.73
CA GLY A 33 -2.61 13.59 2.89
C GLY A 33 -1.28 13.30 2.20
N ASP A 34 -0.61 12.20 2.56
CA ASP A 34 0.61 11.77 1.89
C ASP A 34 0.36 11.31 0.45
N ARG A 35 1.35 11.59 -0.40
CA ARG A 35 1.40 11.09 -1.77
C ARG A 35 2.29 9.87 -1.81
N VAL A 36 1.69 8.71 -2.10
CA VAL A 36 2.41 7.44 -2.21
C VAL A 36 2.64 7.07 -3.67
N LYS A 37 3.79 6.46 -3.97
CA LYS A 37 4.05 5.80 -5.25
C LYS A 37 3.62 4.34 -5.14
N LEU A 38 2.81 3.87 -6.09
CA LEU A 38 2.27 2.52 -6.11
C LEU A 38 2.76 1.78 -7.37
N THR A 39 3.21 0.54 -7.19
CA THR A 39 3.44 -0.43 -8.28
C THR A 39 2.43 -1.56 -8.07
N VAL A 40 1.71 -1.95 -9.12
CA VAL A 40 0.64 -2.96 -9.03
C VAL A 40 0.97 -4.12 -9.96
N GLU A 41 0.94 -5.33 -9.42
CA GLU A 41 1.10 -6.58 -10.17
C GLU A 41 -0.12 -7.47 -9.90
N ARG A 42 -0.70 -8.05 -10.97
CA ARG A 42 -1.84 -8.97 -10.84
C ARG A 42 -1.31 -10.36 -10.53
N LEU A 43 -1.75 -10.94 -9.42
CA LEU A 43 -1.47 -12.32 -9.05
C LEU A 43 -2.50 -13.27 -9.70
N GLU A 44 -2.04 -14.43 -10.18
CA GLU A 44 -2.84 -15.51 -10.78
C GLU A 44 -3.28 -16.56 -9.75
#